data_AF-V9W6S0-F1
#
_entry.id   AF-V9W6S0-F1
#
_cell.length_a   1.000
_cell.length_b   1.000
_cell.length_c   1.000
_cell.angle_alpha   90.00
_cell.angle_beta   90.00
_cell.angle_gamma   90.00
#
_symmetry.space_group_name_H-M   'P 1'
#
loop_
_entity.id
_entity.type
_entity.pdbx_description
1 polymer ?
#
loop_
_entity_poly.entity_id
_entity_poly.type
_entity_poly.pdbx_seq_one_letter_code
_entity_poly.pdbx_strand_id
1 'polypeptide(L)'
;MSKSVPMLIFQPIPGHEEYNSNHLVNQELAIRINHQDEVDHWIHKLLSSPEPFESLCSNMEQYQKKINPLAGALSIMELLTR
;
A
#
# COMPACT_ATOMS: atom_id res chain seq x y z
N MET A 1 5.20 -4.68 -3.93
CA MET A 1 5.12 -3.28 -4.42
C MET A 1 6.53 -2.84 -4.83
N SER A 2 6.92 -3.06 -6.08
CA SER A 2 8.30 -2.82 -6.57
C SER A 2 8.51 -1.43 -7.19
N LYS A 3 7.44 -0.64 -7.28
CA LYS A 3 7.48 0.77 -7.65
C LYS A 3 6.65 1.48 -6.58
N SER A 4 7.22 2.45 -5.88
CA SER A 4 6.55 3.27 -4.85
C SER A 4 5.46 4.13 -5.47
N VAL A 5 4.43 3.49 -6.02
CA VAL A 5 3.35 4.13 -6.79
C VAL A 5 2.13 4.20 -5.90
N PRO A 6 1.62 5.40 -5.62
CA PRO A 6 0.41 5.60 -4.84
C PRO A 6 -0.77 4.81 -5.38
N MET A 7 -1.58 4.24 -4.48
CA MET A 7 -2.70 3.39 -4.84
C MET A 7 -4.01 3.94 -4.28
N LEU A 8 -4.98 4.14 -5.18
CA LEU A 8 -6.38 4.37 -4.85
C LEU A 8 -7.12 3.04 -5.03
N ILE A 9 -7.78 2.54 -3.99
CA ILE A 9 -8.50 1.26 -4.01
C ILE A 9 -10.00 1.53 -3.95
N PHE A 10 -10.70 1.29 -5.04
CA PHE A 10 -12.15 1.47 -5.14
C PHE A 10 -12.86 0.12 -5.00
N GLN A 11 -13.81 0.04 -4.08
CA GLN A 11 -14.69 -1.12 -3.87
C GLN A 11 -13.96 -2.48 -3.90
N PRO A 12 -13.05 -2.75 -2.93
CA PRO A 12 -12.37 -4.04 -2.87
C PRO A 12 -13.38 -5.18 -2.70
N ILE A 13 -13.13 -6.32 -3.36
CA ILE A 13 -13.99 -7.50 -3.27
C ILE A 13 -13.96 -8.06 -1.82
N PRO A 14 -15.10 -8.43 -1.23
CA PRO A 14 -15.15 -9.03 0.09
C PRO A 14 -14.25 -10.27 0.22
N GLY A 15 -13.59 -10.41 1.36
CA GLY A 15 -12.67 -11.50 1.66
C GLY A 15 -11.20 -11.08 1.58
N HIS A 16 -10.40 -11.78 0.78
CA HIS A 16 -8.95 -11.55 0.74
C HIS A 16 -8.57 -10.17 0.21
N GLU A 17 -9.30 -9.65 -0.77
CA GLU A 17 -8.99 -8.35 -1.35
C GLU A 17 -9.33 -7.20 -0.39
N GLU A 18 -10.48 -7.26 0.28
CA GLU A 18 -10.82 -6.33 1.36
C GLU A 18 -9.78 -6.33 2.49
N TYR A 19 -9.34 -7.52 2.93
CA TYR A 19 -8.29 -7.62 3.95
C TYR A 19 -6.99 -6.94 3.49
N ASN A 20 -6.57 -7.18 2.25
CA ASN A 20 -5.38 -6.57 1.68
C ASN A 20 -5.53 -5.05 1.56
N SER A 21 -6.69 -4.57 1.11
CA SER A 21 -7.00 -3.14 1.03
C SER A 21 -6.91 -2.47 2.40
N ASN A 22 -7.56 -3.04 3.40
CA ASN A 22 -7.52 -2.53 4.78
C ASN A 22 -6.11 -2.55 5.34
N HIS A 23 -5.32 -3.59 5.08
CA HIS A 23 -3.92 -3.65 5.51
C HIS A 23 -3.10 -2.51 4.90
N LEU A 24 -3.22 -2.26 3.60
CA LEU A 24 -2.48 -1.18 2.93
C LEU A 24 -2.90 0.21 3.44
N VAL A 25 -4.20 0.43 3.65
CA VAL A 25 -4.73 1.70 4.17
C VAL A 25 -4.27 1.94 5.60
N ASN A 26 -4.32 0.92 6.45
CA ASN A 26 -3.86 0.99 7.85
C ASN A 26 -2.35 1.23 7.99
N GLN A 27 -1.58 0.94 6.94
CA GLN A 27 -0.14 1.24 6.87
C GLN A 27 0.14 2.57 6.14
N GLU A 28 -0.90 3.35 5.83
CA GLU A 28 -0.80 4.62 5.09
C GLU A 28 -0.14 4.46 3.71
N LEU A 29 -0.31 3.30 3.09
CA LEU A 29 0.23 2.95 1.76
C LEU A 29 -0.81 3.06 0.66
N ALA A 30 -2.08 3.19 1.00
CA ALA A 30 -3.16 3.30 0.02
C ALA A 30 -4.30 4.13 0.58
N ILE A 31 -5.13 4.64 -0.32
CA ILE A 31 -6.36 5.36 0.03
C ILE A 31 -7.53 4.51 -0.46
N ARG A 32 -8.46 4.20 0.45
CA ARG A 32 -9.70 3.51 0.10
C ARG A 32 -10.73 4.54 -0.36
N ILE A 33 -11.37 4.23 -1.47
CA ILE A 33 -12.46 5.02 -2.04
C ILE A 33 -13.74 4.19 -1.91
N ASN A 34 -14.76 4.77 -1.28
CA ASN A 34 -16.02 4.08 -1.02
C ASN A 34 -17.13 4.49 -1.98
N HIS A 35 -17.05 5.71 -2.50
CA HIS A 35 -18.05 6.28 -3.41
C HIS A 35 -17.42 6.71 -4.73
N GLN A 36 -18.17 6.60 -5.82
CA GLN A 36 -17.63 6.84 -7.15
C GLN A 36 -17.31 8.33 -7.39
N ASP A 37 -18.08 9.24 -6.80
CA ASP A 37 -17.87 10.69 -6.82
C ASP A 37 -16.55 11.11 -6.14
N GLU A 38 -16.07 10.33 -5.18
CA GLU A 38 -14.75 10.54 -4.58
C GLU A 38 -13.61 10.24 -5.57
N VAL A 39 -13.81 9.33 -6.54
CA VAL A 39 -12.80 9.00 -7.56
C VAL A 39 -12.46 10.23 -8.39
N ASP A 40 -13.48 10.93 -8.88
CA ASP A 40 -13.31 12.15 -9.68
C ASP A 40 -12.60 13.23 -8.86
N HIS A 41 -12.99 13.38 -7.58
CA HIS A 41 -12.33 14.30 -6.66
C HIS A 41 -10.83 13.96 -6.49
N TRP A 42 -10.49 12.68 -6.31
CA TRP A 42 -9.10 12.25 -6.16
C TRP A 42 -8.27 12.45 -7.43
N ILE A 43 -8.85 12.23 -8.62
CA ILE A 43 -8.17 12.51 -9.90
C ILE A 43 -7.93 14.01 -10.05
N HIS A 44 -8.93 14.85 -9.76
CA HIS A 44 -8.76 16.30 -9.80
C HIS A 44 -7.71 16.78 -8.81
N LYS A 45 -7.70 16.21 -7.60
CA LYS A 45 -6.70 16.51 -6.57
C LYS A 45 -5.30 16.14 -7.05
N LEU A 46 -5.11 14.94 -7.62
CA LEU A 46 -3.83 14.51 -8.19
C LEU A 46 -3.29 15.46 -9.27
N LEU A 47 -4.18 15.96 -10.14
CA LEU A 47 -3.82 16.87 -11.22
C LEU A 47 -3.53 18.30 -10.74
N SER A 48 -4.14 18.71 -9.62
CA SER A 48 -4.11 20.10 -9.15
C SER A 48 -3.13 20.35 -8.00
N SER A 49 -2.95 19.37 -7.09
CA SER A 49 -1.94 19.41 -6.02
C SER A 49 -1.44 17.98 -5.72
N PRO A 50 -0.19 17.66 -6.07
CA PRO A 50 0.38 16.33 -5.83
C PRO A 50 0.85 16.11 -4.38
N GLU A 51 0.83 17.13 -3.51
CA GLU A 51 1.33 17.04 -2.11
C GLU A 51 0.79 15.83 -1.32
N PRO A 52 -0.52 15.45 -1.38
CA PRO A 52 -1.02 14.28 -0.67
C PRO A 52 -0.38 12.97 -1.16
N PHE A 53 0.01 12.92 -2.43
CA PHE A 53 0.62 11.75 -3.05
C PHE A 53 2.12 11.67 -2.75
N GLU A 54 2.79 12.81 -2.55
CA GLU A 54 4.19 12.84 -2.10
C GLU A 54 4.35 12.19 -0.72
N SER A 55 3.42 12.47 0.21
CA SER A 55 3.39 11.82 1.51
C SER A 55 3.20 10.30 1.39
N LEU A 56 2.32 9.86 0.48
CA LEU A 56 2.07 8.43 0.24
C LEU A 56 3.31 7.74 -0.34
N CYS A 57 4.01 8.39 -1.28
CA CYS A 57 5.28 7.91 -1.82
C CYS A 57 6.34 7.76 -0.72
N SER A 58 6.48 8.77 0.14
CA SER A 58 7.42 8.75 1.28
C SER A 58 7.12 7.59 2.24
N ASN A 59 5.85 7.39 2.58
CA ASN A 59 5.41 6.27 3.42
C ASN A 59 5.76 4.92 2.79
N MET A 60 5.57 4.77 1.48
CA MET A 60 5.96 3.55 0.75
C MET A 60 7.46 3.30 0.77
N GLU A 61 8.28 4.33 0.57
CA GLU A 61 9.73 4.19 0.65
C GLU A 61 10.19 3.76 2.05
N GLN A 62 9.59 4.34 3.10
CA GLN A 62 9.87 3.94 4.48
C GLN A 62 9.43 2.50 4.76
N TYR A 63 8.27 2.10 4.24
CA TYR A 63 7.77 0.74 4.40
C TYR A 63 8.68 -0.28 3.71
N GLN A 64 9.16 0.01 2.50
CA GLN A 64 10.10 -0.88 1.80
C GLN A 64 11.40 -1.09 2.57
N LYS A 65 11.92 -0.07 3.27
CA LYS A 65 13.11 -0.22 4.13
C LYS A 65 12.92 -1.19 5.30
N LYS A 66 11.67 -1.44 5.73
CA LYS A 66 11.35 -2.41 6.80
C LYS A 66 11.30 -3.85 6.29
N ILE A 67 11.20 -4.07 4.97
CA ILE A 67 11.11 -5.39 4.39
C ILE A 67 12.51 -5.98 4.27
N ASN A 68 12.75 -7.08 4.97
CA ASN A 68 13.95 -7.89 4.77
C ASN A 68 13.62 -9.04 3.78
N PRO A 69 14.08 -8.97 2.52
CA PRO A 69 13.78 -9.98 1.51
C PRO A 69 14.39 -11.35 1.84
N LEU A 70 15.41 -11.41 2.70
CA LEU A 70 16.06 -12.65 3.10
C LEU A 70 15.46 -13.26 4.37
N ALA A 71 14.56 -12.56 5.07
CA ALA A 71 14.02 -13.01 6.35
C ALA A 71 13.39 -14.41 6.26
N GLY A 72 12.59 -14.67 5.22
CA GLY A 72 11.99 -15.99 5.02
C GLY A 72 13.01 -17.11 4.80
N ALA A 73 14.05 -16.85 4.00
CA ALA A 73 15.11 -17.81 3.75
C ALA A 73 15.93 -18.10 5.02
N LEU A 74 16.25 -17.05 5.80
CA LEU A 74 16.95 -17.19 7.08
C LEU A 74 16.14 -18.00 8.10
N SER A 75 14.83 -17.75 8.21
CA SER A 75 13.95 -18.52 9.11
C SER A 75 13.87 -20.00 8.72
N ILE A 76 13.87 -20.32 7.42
CA ILE A 76 13.91 -21.72 6.97
C ILE A 76 15.25 -22.37 7.33
N MET A 77 16.37 -21.68 7.12
CA MET A 77 17.70 -22.19 7.46
C MET A 77 17.85 -22.46 8.97
N GLU A 78 17.31 -21.59 9.83
CA GLU A 78 17.27 -21.80 11.28
C GLU A 78 16.41 -23.01 11.69
N LEU A 79 15.27 -23.24 11.02
CA LEU A 79 14.42 -24.41 11.27
C LEU A 79 15.11 -25.72 10.88
N LEU A 80 15.89 -25.71 9.80
CA LEU A 80 16.59 -26.89 9.28
C LEU A 80 17.88 -27.22 10.05
N THR A 81 18.41 -26.28 10.84
CA THR A 81 19.62 -26.46 11.67
C THR A 81 19.29 -26.75 13.14
N ARG A 82 18.02 -26.87 13.49
CA ARG A 82 17.52 -27.43 14.76
C ARG A 82 17.29 -28.93 14.63
#